data_AF-A0A951KF34-F1
#
_entry.id   AF-A0A951KF34-F1
#
_cell.length_a   1.000
_cell.length_b   1.000
_cell.length_c   1.000
_cell.angle_alpha   90.00
_cell.angle_beta   90.00
_cell.angle_gamma   90.00
#
_symmetry.space_group_name_H-M   'P 1'
#
loop_
_entity.id
_entity.type
_entity.pdbx_description
1 polymer ?
#
loop_
_entity_poly.entity_id
_entity_poly.type
_entity_poly.pdbx_seq_one_letter_code
_entity_poly.pdbx_strand_id
1 'polypeptide(L)'
;MRVISSLTLLAIAASLGFAQATAATPEVAVGPQYDSTHVYVAPEDFDRFVQSILATFGGTTTNESESQVTPTPSRTLSQVVLTPAGTLSVFGYETPIPYPFGGERTGYLVTDLDGGVEAARRDG
;
A
#
# COMPACT_ATOMS: atom_id res chain seq x y z
N MET A 1 -23.98 -67.47 42.60
CA MET A 1 -23.15 -67.84 41.44
C MET A 1 -23.60 -67.02 40.25
N ARG A 2 -22.66 -66.32 39.57
CA ARG A 2 -22.79 -65.46 38.37
C ARG A 2 -23.46 -64.08 38.64
N VAL A 3 -22.98 -62.88 38.23
CA VAL A 3 -21.94 -62.32 37.33
C VAL A 3 -21.72 -60.83 37.79
N ILE A 4 -20.58 -60.13 37.67
CA ILE A 4 -20.24 -59.05 36.69
C ILE A 4 -19.11 -58.21 37.34
N SER A 5 -17.90 -58.25 36.77
CA SER A 5 -17.24 -57.16 36.03
C SER A 5 -16.73 -55.99 36.87
N SER A 6 -15.43 -55.74 36.81
CA SER A 6 -14.92 -54.47 36.27
C SER A 6 -13.43 -54.57 35.97
N LEU A 7 -13.09 -53.99 34.82
CA LEU A 7 -11.92 -54.12 33.99
C LEU A 7 -10.86 -53.10 34.40
N THR A 8 -9.65 -53.54 34.77
CA THR A 8 -8.52 -52.62 35.04
C THR A 8 -7.58 -52.62 33.83
N LEU A 9 -7.58 -51.52 33.08
CA LEU A 9 -6.73 -51.32 31.92
C LEU A 9 -5.32 -50.86 32.35
N LEU A 10 -4.29 -51.56 31.90
CA LEU A 10 -2.88 -51.19 32.07
C LEU A 10 -2.39 -50.54 30.77
N ALA A 11 -1.99 -49.26 30.82
CA ALA A 11 -1.43 -48.56 29.67
C ALA A 11 0.09 -48.34 29.86
N ILE A 12 0.90 -48.97 28.99
CA ILE A 12 2.34 -48.73 28.87
C ILE A 12 2.53 -47.56 27.90
N ALA A 13 3.21 -46.51 28.38
CA ALA A 13 3.59 -45.34 27.59
C ALA A 13 5.07 -45.43 27.20
N ALA A 14 5.39 -45.25 25.92
CA ALA A 14 6.64 -44.66 25.43
C ALA A 14 6.61 -44.54 23.90
N SER A 15 5.90 -43.54 23.36
CA SER A 15 6.17 -43.05 22.01
C SER A 15 7.39 -42.13 22.09
N LEU A 16 8.52 -42.61 21.55
CA LEU A 16 9.74 -41.85 21.32
C LEU A 16 9.42 -40.55 20.58
N GLY A 17 9.76 -39.42 21.19
CA GLY A 17 9.68 -38.12 20.55
C GLY A 17 10.69 -37.99 19.42
N PHE A 18 10.22 -37.51 18.27
CA PHE A 18 11.06 -36.81 17.31
C PHE A 18 10.42 -35.45 17.04
N ALA A 19 11.27 -34.42 17.10
CA ALA A 19 10.96 -33.01 17.27
C ALA A 19 9.88 -32.48 16.30
N GLN A 20 8.98 -31.65 16.82
CA GLN A 20 8.36 -30.62 16.01
C GLN A 20 8.89 -29.27 16.51
N ALA A 21 9.83 -28.70 15.76
CA ALA A 21 10.06 -27.26 15.75
C ALA A 21 8.73 -26.59 15.35
N THR A 22 8.31 -25.45 15.89
CA THR A 22 8.99 -24.15 15.94
C THR A 22 8.24 -23.28 16.95
N ALA A 23 8.92 -22.38 17.67
CA ALA A 23 8.25 -21.30 18.38
C ALA A 23 8.86 -19.95 17.95
N ALA A 24 8.23 -19.30 16.97
CA ALA A 24 8.54 -17.93 16.55
C ALA A 24 7.75 -16.92 17.40
N THR A 25 8.39 -15.83 17.81
CA THR A 25 7.75 -14.61 18.38
C THR A 25 7.66 -13.52 17.29
N PRO A 26 6.75 -12.53 17.42
CA PRO A 26 5.91 -12.05 16.33
C PRO A 26 6.60 -11.03 15.42
N GLU A 27 6.30 -11.07 14.12
CA GLU A 27 6.65 -10.00 13.18
C GLU A 27 5.80 -8.75 13.51
N VAL A 28 6.48 -7.63 13.82
CA VAL A 28 5.83 -6.33 14.13
C VAL A 28 5.95 -5.35 12.96
N ALA A 29 6.92 -5.57 12.06
CA ALA A 29 6.69 -5.17 10.69
C ALA A 29 5.53 -6.01 10.16
N VAL A 30 4.97 -5.65 9.03
CA VAL A 30 4.26 -6.66 8.23
C VAL A 30 4.89 -6.80 6.85
N GLY A 31 6.06 -6.18 6.64
CA GLY A 31 6.73 -6.03 5.35
C GLY A 31 7.08 -4.56 5.04
N PRO A 32 7.65 -4.29 3.84
CA PRO A 32 7.91 -2.93 3.37
C PRO A 32 6.61 -2.18 3.12
N GLN A 33 6.47 -0.98 3.70
CA GLN A 33 5.31 -0.13 3.47
C GLN A 33 5.46 0.55 2.10
N TYR A 34 4.43 0.43 1.25
CA TYR A 34 4.29 1.30 0.08
C TYR A 34 3.90 2.69 0.58
N ASP A 35 4.89 3.48 0.97
CA ASP A 35 4.65 4.90 1.19
C ASP A 35 4.59 5.56 -0.19
N SER A 36 3.38 5.95 -0.58
CA SER A 36 3.16 6.76 -1.77
C SER A 36 2.58 8.09 -1.34
N THR A 37 3.10 9.17 -1.90
CA THR A 37 2.44 10.47 -1.78
C THR A 37 1.11 10.39 -2.55
N HIS A 38 0.01 10.72 -1.87
CA HIS A 38 -1.28 10.85 -2.53
C HIS A 38 -1.39 12.22 -3.17
N VAL A 39 -1.79 12.25 -4.44
CA VAL A 39 -2.07 13.50 -5.14
C VAL A 39 -3.47 13.44 -5.74
N TYR A 40 -4.24 14.46 -5.47
CA TYR A 40 -5.61 14.62 -5.95
C TYR A 40 -5.62 15.71 -7.00
N VAL A 41 -6.11 15.37 -8.19
CA VAL A 41 -6.17 16.28 -9.34
C VAL A 41 -7.58 16.29 -9.92
N ALA A 42 -7.91 17.36 -10.64
CA ALA A 42 -9.13 17.37 -11.45
C ALA A 42 -9.02 16.25 -12.52
N PRO A 43 -10.10 15.50 -12.79
CA PRO A 43 -10.06 14.39 -13.76
C PRO A 43 -9.53 14.81 -15.15
N GLU A 44 -9.89 16.01 -15.60
CA GLU A 44 -9.43 16.57 -16.88
C GLU A 44 -7.93 16.88 -16.94
N ASP A 45 -7.28 17.00 -15.78
CA ASP A 45 -5.85 17.28 -15.63
C ASP A 45 -5.03 16.03 -15.33
N PHE A 46 -5.67 14.86 -15.19
CA PHE A 46 -5.04 13.64 -14.71
C PHE A 46 -3.83 13.22 -15.55
N ASP A 47 -4.03 13.02 -16.86
CA ASP A 47 -2.95 12.64 -17.78
C ASP A 47 -1.86 13.70 -17.83
N ARG A 48 -2.25 14.98 -17.88
CA ARG A 48 -1.31 16.11 -17.93
C ARG A 48 -0.39 16.10 -16.72
N PHE A 49 -0.95 15.90 -15.52
CA PHE A 49 -0.19 15.83 -14.28
C PHE A 49 0.75 14.62 -14.24
N VAL A 50 0.26 13.44 -14.62
CA VAL A 50 1.10 12.22 -14.66
C VAL A 50 2.29 12.42 -15.61
N GLN A 51 2.06 13.00 -16.78
CA GLN A 51 3.13 13.26 -17.73
C GLN A 51 4.13 14.30 -17.22
N SER A 52 3.70 15.35 -16.51
CA SER A 52 4.64 16.33 -15.97
C SER A 52 5.53 15.77 -14.86
N ILE A 53 4.99 14.88 -14.02
CA ILE A 53 5.79 14.15 -13.02
C ILE A 53 6.84 13.26 -13.69
N LEU A 54 6.45 12.51 -14.73
CA LEU A 54 7.39 11.67 -15.48
C LEU A 54 8.45 12.50 -16.22
N ALA A 55 8.07 13.66 -16.77
CA ALA A 55 9.02 14.56 -17.42
C ALA A 55 10.04 15.13 -16.42
N THR A 56 9.58 15.49 -15.22
CA THR A 56 10.41 16.10 -14.16
C THR A 56 11.36 15.09 -13.52
N PHE A 57 10.85 13.93 -13.13
CA PHE A 57 11.59 12.97 -12.30
C PHE A 57 11.99 11.68 -13.03
N GLY A 58 11.50 11.47 -14.26
CA GLY A 58 11.58 10.18 -14.92
C GLY A 58 10.67 9.13 -14.25
N GLY A 59 10.77 7.88 -14.72
CA GLY A 59 10.06 6.76 -14.11
C GLY A 59 9.10 6.04 -15.06
N THR A 60 8.16 5.31 -14.47
CA THR A 60 7.14 4.53 -15.18
C THR A 60 5.79 4.62 -14.46
N THR A 61 4.73 4.15 -15.11
CA THR A 61 3.39 4.12 -14.53
C THR A 61 2.77 2.74 -14.60
N THR A 62 1.77 2.51 -13.74
CA THR A 62 0.82 1.42 -13.93
C THR A 62 -0.22 1.80 -14.98
N ASN A 63 -1.05 0.84 -15.39
CA ASN A 63 -2.28 1.18 -16.10
C ASN A 63 -3.20 1.98 -15.19
N GLU A 64 -4.01 2.85 -15.79
CA GLU A 64 -5.10 3.53 -15.11
C GLU A 64 -6.21 2.54 -14.75
N SER A 65 -6.85 2.76 -13.61
CA SER A 65 -8.05 2.04 -13.20
C SER A 65 -9.05 2.96 -12.52
N GLU A 66 -10.34 2.65 -12.69
CA GLU A 66 -11.39 3.26 -11.89
C GLU A 66 -11.49 2.54 -10.53
N SER A 67 -11.66 3.28 -9.44
CA SER A 67 -11.73 2.72 -8.09
C SER A 67 -12.58 3.55 -7.14
N GLN A 68 -13.06 2.90 -6.09
CA GLN A 68 -13.55 3.55 -4.88
C GLN A 68 -12.54 3.31 -3.77
N VAL A 69 -11.76 4.34 -3.41
CA VAL A 69 -10.67 4.21 -2.43
C VAL A 69 -11.08 4.62 -1.02
N THR A 70 -12.32 5.09 -0.82
CA THR A 70 -12.83 5.51 0.50
C THR A 70 -14.12 4.80 0.89
N PRO A 71 -14.44 4.71 2.19
CA PRO A 71 -15.74 4.20 2.65
C PRO A 71 -16.94 5.06 2.22
N THR A 72 -16.73 6.35 1.94
CA THR A 72 -17.78 7.23 1.41
C THR A 72 -17.98 6.89 -0.08
N PRO A 73 -19.22 6.70 -0.57
CA PRO A 73 -19.46 6.42 -1.98
C PRO A 73 -18.84 7.49 -2.89
N SER A 74 -17.90 7.06 -3.73
CA SER A 74 -17.14 7.93 -4.61
C SER A 74 -16.60 7.16 -5.80
N ARG A 75 -16.21 7.88 -6.87
CA ARG A 75 -15.58 7.30 -8.06
C ARG A 75 -14.34 8.12 -8.42
N THR A 76 -13.21 7.45 -8.64
CA THR A 76 -11.95 8.09 -9.03
C THR A 76 -11.22 7.28 -10.07
N LEU A 77 -10.60 7.98 -11.02
CA LEU A 77 -9.47 7.45 -11.79
C LEU A 77 -8.26 7.31 -10.86
N SER A 78 -7.47 6.27 -11.03
CA SER A 78 -6.32 5.96 -10.19
C SER A 78 -5.18 5.44 -11.04
N GLN A 79 -3.98 5.95 -10.78
CA GLN A 79 -2.74 5.47 -11.41
C GLN A 79 -1.58 5.65 -10.44
N VAL A 80 -0.68 4.67 -10.42
CA VAL A 80 0.56 4.75 -9.64
C VAL A 80 1.68 5.20 -10.56
N VAL A 81 2.41 6.22 -10.12
CA VAL A 81 3.60 6.77 -10.80
C VAL A 81 4.83 6.40 -9.96
N LEU A 82 5.74 5.65 -10.56
CA LEU A 82 6.95 5.14 -9.93
C LEU A 82 8.14 5.96 -10.43
N THR A 83 8.63 6.88 -9.60
CA THR A 83 9.79 7.71 -9.95
C THR A 83 11.01 7.34 -9.10
N PRO A 84 12.24 7.63 -9.55
CA PRO A 84 13.43 7.56 -8.70
C PRO A 84 13.36 8.46 -7.45
N ALA A 85 12.52 9.50 -7.48
CA ALA A 85 12.33 10.44 -6.38
C ALA A 85 11.23 10.01 -5.38
N GLY A 86 10.55 8.88 -5.63
CA GLY A 86 9.46 8.37 -4.81
C GLY A 86 8.25 7.93 -5.63
N THR A 87 7.31 7.27 -4.97
CA THR A 87 6.06 6.78 -5.58
C THR A 87 4.91 7.75 -5.32
N LEU A 88 4.10 7.99 -6.34
CA LEU A 88 2.86 8.77 -6.22
C LEU A 88 1.66 7.88 -6.54
N SER A 89 0.60 8.02 -5.76
CA SER A 89 -0.73 7.53 -6.11
C SER A 89 -1.58 8.73 -6.52
N VAL A 90 -1.91 8.81 -7.81
CA VAL A 90 -2.64 9.93 -8.39
C VAL A 90 -4.11 9.57 -8.49
N PHE A 91 -4.98 10.47 -8.03
CA PHE A 91 -6.43 10.28 -7.99
C PHE A 91 -7.14 11.41 -8.74
N GLY A 92 -7.87 11.06 -9.80
CA GLY A 92 -8.77 11.94 -10.55
C GLY A 92 -10.22 11.68 -10.16
N TYR A 93 -10.70 12.35 -9.12
CA TYR A 93 -12.05 12.11 -8.58
C TYR A 93 -13.14 12.64 -9.52
N GLU A 94 -13.96 11.73 -10.05
CA GLU A 94 -15.11 12.06 -10.91
C GLU A 94 -16.35 12.46 -10.08
N THR A 95 -16.30 12.22 -8.77
CA THR A 95 -17.24 12.72 -7.75
C THR A 95 -16.54 13.72 -6.83
N PRO A 96 -17.23 14.48 -5.95
CA PRO A 96 -16.53 15.27 -4.94
C PRO A 96 -15.54 14.44 -4.11
N ILE A 97 -14.36 15.01 -3.82
CA ILE A 97 -13.35 14.37 -2.98
C ILE A 97 -13.89 14.28 -1.55
N PRO A 98 -13.95 13.09 -0.94
CA PRO A 98 -14.40 12.94 0.44
C PRO A 98 -13.45 13.65 1.42
N TYR A 99 -13.99 14.29 2.45
CA TYR A 99 -13.19 14.87 3.53
C TYR A 99 -12.60 13.77 4.43
N PRO A 100 -11.33 13.83 4.89
CA PRO A 100 -10.37 14.95 4.80
C PRO A 100 -9.29 14.82 3.70
N PHE A 101 -9.51 14.00 2.67
CA PHE A 101 -8.52 13.72 1.64
C PHE A 101 -8.16 14.98 0.82
N GLY A 102 -6.90 15.10 0.40
CA GLY A 102 -6.36 16.29 -0.26
C GLY A 102 -5.81 17.35 0.70
N GLY A 103 -5.96 17.17 2.01
CA GLY A 103 -5.40 18.03 3.04
C GLY A 103 -3.96 17.65 3.46
N GLU A 104 -3.37 16.63 2.85
CA GLU A 104 -2.04 16.13 3.18
C GLU A 104 -0.94 17.13 2.79
N ARG A 105 0.16 17.16 3.57
CA ARG A 105 1.37 17.90 3.22
C ARG A 105 2.44 16.92 2.75
N THR A 106 3.03 17.21 1.60
CA THR A 106 4.15 16.47 1.02
C THR A 106 5.21 17.44 0.50
N GLY A 107 6.38 16.94 0.13
CA GLY A 107 7.45 17.73 -0.47
C GLY A 107 8.68 16.90 -0.78
N TYR A 108 9.51 17.41 -1.69
CA TYR A 108 10.80 16.82 -2.05
C TYR A 108 11.94 17.63 -1.44
N LEU A 109 12.91 16.94 -0.85
CA LEU A 109 14.18 17.54 -0.51
C LEU A 109 15.03 17.64 -1.79
N VAL A 110 15.45 18.85 -2.14
CA VAL A 110 16.25 19.13 -3.35
C VAL A 110 17.57 19.78 -2.97
N THR A 111 18.60 19.57 -3.79
CA THR A 111 19.93 20.16 -3.58
C THR A 111 20.01 21.63 -4.00
N ASP A 112 19.14 22.06 -4.92
CA ASP A 112 18.98 23.43 -5.40
C ASP A 112 17.48 23.69 -5.56
N LEU A 113 16.93 24.57 -4.71
CA LEU A 113 15.51 24.88 -4.70
C LEU A 113 15.09 25.64 -5.96
N ASP A 114 15.90 26.61 -6.40
CA ASP A 114 15.57 27.44 -7.55
C ASP A 114 15.62 26.61 -8.84
N GLY A 115 16.68 25.81 -9.01
CA GLY A 115 16.79 24.86 -10.12
C GLY A 115 15.65 23.85 -10.16
N GLY A 116 15.23 23.32 -9.00
CA GLY A 116 14.10 22.40 -8.90
C GLY A 116 12.77 23.03 -9.29
N VAL A 117 12.51 24.26 -8.85
CA VAL A 117 11.29 25.02 -9.20
C VAL A 117 11.25 25.35 -10.68
N GLU A 118 12.36 25.78 -11.27
CA GLU A 118 12.43 26.08 -12.71
C GLU A 118 12.23 24.82 -13.56
N ALA A 119 12.75 23.67 -13.13
CA ALA A 119 12.50 22.41 -13.80
C ALA A 119 11.01 22.03 -13.77
N ALA A 120 10.39 22.05 -12.59
CA ALA A 120 8.97 21.73 -12.44
C ALA A 120 8.07 22.63 -13.31
N ARG A 121 8.32 23.95 -13.33
CA ARG A 121 7.55 24.91 -14.16
C ARG A 121 7.67 24.65 -15.65
N ARG A 122 8.85 24.25 -16.11
CA ARG A 122 9.10 23.92 -17.52
C ARG A 122 8.38 22.65 -17.94
N ASP A 123 8.22 21.69 -17.01
CA ASP A 123 7.67 20.36 -17.27
C ASP A 123 6.15 20.27 -17.06
N GLY A 124 5.53 21.23 -16.35
CA GLY A 124 4.07 21.40 -16.29
C GLY A 124 3.49 21.45 -14.89
#